data_AF-A0A821LFK8-F1
#
_entry.id   AF-A0A821LFK8-F1
#
_cell.length_a   1.000
_cell.length_b   1.000
_cell.length_c   1.000
_cell.angle_alpha   90.00
_cell.angle_beta   90.00
_cell.angle_gamma   90.00
#
_symmetry.space_group_name_H-M   'P 1'
#
loop_
_entity.id
_entity.type
_entity.pdbx_description
1 polymer ?
#
loop_
_entity_poly.entity_id
_entity_poly.type
_entity_poly.pdbx_seq_one_letter_code
_entity_poly.pdbx_strand_id
1 'polypeptide(L)' 'MLSTRPLTDIPPFNNVQNEIFDMVKPVDSMRITLKDLINCGQGGLVLSILIDIGSFWTYENRESLIPQTSTKDDSIHV' A
#
# COMPACT_ATOMS: atom_id res chain seq x y z
N MET A 1 -7.10 2.08 23.86
CA MET A 1 -7.26 0.82 23.12
C MET A 1 -7.28 1.14 21.64
N LEU A 2 -6.27 0.70 20.89
CA LEU A 2 -6.30 0.79 19.42
C LEU A 2 -7.30 -0.27 18.93
N SER A 3 -8.48 0.18 18.50
CA SER A 3 -9.45 -0.67 17.83
C SER A 3 -8.82 -1.13 16.51
N THR A 4 -8.25 -2.33 16.49
CA THR A 4 -7.79 -2.97 15.25
C THR A 4 -9.02 -3.19 14.38
N ARG A 5 -9.24 -2.32 13.40
CA ARG A 5 -10.27 -2.55 12.38
C ARG A 5 -10.02 -3.94 11.80
N PRO A 6 -11.05 -4.79 11.70
CA PRO A 6 -10.89 -6.10 11.09
C PRO A 6 -10.38 -5.91 9.65
N LEU A 7 -9.44 -6.75 9.21
CA LEU A 7 -8.83 -6.73 7.87
C LEU A 7 -9.85 -6.90 6.71
N THR A 8 -11.13 -7.07 7.04
CA THR A 8 -12.27 -7.17 6.13
C THR A 8 -12.66 -5.84 5.48
N ASP A 9 -12.12 -4.70 5.93
CA ASP A 9 -12.43 -3.37 5.39
C ASP A 9 -11.54 -2.95 4.20
N ILE A 10 -10.60 -3.80 3.77
CA ILE A 10 -9.75 -3.49 2.61
C ILE A 10 -10.58 -3.74 1.35
N PRO A 11 -10.80 -2.72 0.50
CA PRO A 11 -11.56 -2.89 -0.72
C PRO A 11 -10.85 -3.90 -1.64
N PRO A 12 -11.59 -4.79 -2.30
CA PRO A 12 -10.98 -5.75 -3.20
C PRO A 12 -10.38 -5.01 -4.39
N PHE A 13 -9.29 -5.55 -4.94
CA PHE A 13 -8.51 -4.91 -6.00
C PHE A 13 -9.36 -4.46 -7.19
N ASN A 14 -10.33 -5.28 -7.62
CA ASN A 14 -11.22 -4.96 -8.72
C ASN A 14 -12.06 -3.71 -8.46
N ASN A 15 -12.46 -3.44 -7.21
CA ASN A 15 -13.20 -2.23 -6.87
C ASN A 15 -12.29 -1.01 -6.98
N VAL A 16 -11.06 -1.11 -6.47
CA VAL A 16 -10.06 -0.02 -6.57
C VAL A 16 -9.72 0.27 -8.04
N GLN A 17 -9.52 -0.77 -8.84
CA GLN A 17 -9.27 -0.63 -10.27
C GLN A 17 -10.46 0.02 -10.99
N ASN A 18 -11.68 -0.46 -10.75
CA ASN A 18 -12.87 0.09 -11.39
C ASN A 18 -13.07 1.57 -11.05
N GLU A 19 -12.90 1.95 -9.78
CA GLU A 19 -12.96 3.36 -9.37
C GLU A 19 -11.90 4.23 -10.06
N ILE A 20 -10.67 3.74 -10.23
CA ILE A 20 -9.62 4.46 -10.97
C ILE A 20 -10.02 4.64 -12.44
N PHE A 21 -10.59 3.61 -13.08
CA PHE A 21 -11.01 3.71 -14.49
C PHE A 21 -12.23 4.60 -14.67
N ASP A 22 -13.18 4.58 -13.73
CA ASP A 22 -14.36 5.46 -13.72
C ASP A 22 -13.97 6.92 -13.48
N MET A 23 -12.92 7.15 -12.70
CA MET A 23 -12.35 8.47 -12.43
C MET A 23 -11.59 9.02 -13.64
N VAL A 24 -10.76 8.20 -14.28
CA VAL A 24 -9.86 8.64 -15.37
C VAL A 24 -10.56 8.70 -16.72
N LYS A 25 -11.51 7.80 -16.98
CA LYS A 25 -12.23 7.65 -18.26
C LYS A 25 -11.28 7.72 -19.46
N PRO A 26 -10.28 6.82 -19.52
CA PRO A 26 -9.26 6.88 -20.57
C PRO A 26 -9.88 6.70 -21.96
N VAL A 27 -9.22 7.26 -22.99
CA VAL A 27 -9.64 7.10 -24.39
C VAL A 27 -9.65 5.63 -24.81
N ASP A 28 -8.73 4.84 -24.27
CA ASP A 28 -8.62 3.40 -24.47
C ASP A 28 -9.01 2.69 -23.16
N SER A 29 -10.05 1.88 -23.18
CA SER A 29 -10.59 1.24 -21.97
C SER A 29 -9.64 0.26 -21.30
N MET A 30 -8.56 -0.16 -21.99
CA MET A 30 -7.60 -1.14 -21.46
C MET A 30 -6.34 -0.50 -20.87
N ARG A 31 -6.15 0.82 -20.96
CA ARG A 31 -4.96 1.50 -20.42
C ARG A 31 -5.19 2.95 -20.09
N ILE A 32 -4.47 3.43 -19.09
CA ILE A 32 -4.41 4.84 -18.71
C ILE A 32 -3.08 5.42 -19.17
N THR A 33 -3.12 6.46 -20.00
CA THR A 33 -1.93 7.20 -20.41
C THR A 33 -1.70 8.42 -19.51
N LEU A 34 -0.49 8.97 -19.54
CA LEU A 34 -0.20 10.26 -18.89
C LEU A 34 -1.14 11.37 -19.40
N LYS A 35 -1.50 11.34 -20.69
CA LYS A 35 -2.43 12.31 -21.25
C LYS A 35 -3.83 12.16 -20.66
N ASP A 36 -4.29 10.93 -20.41
CA ASP A 36 -5.56 10.68 -19.72
C ASP A 36 -5.53 11.19 -18.28
N LEU A 37 -4.44 10.97 -17.54
CA LEU A 37 -4.27 11.47 -16.17
C LEU A 37 -4.26 13.00 -16.08
N ILE A 38 -3.66 13.67 -17.08
CA ILE A 38 -3.69 15.14 -17.18
C ILE A 38 -5.10 15.61 -17.52
N ASN A 39 -5.77 14.94 -18.46
CA ASN A 39 -7.07 15.36 -18.97
C ASN A 39 -8.23 15.06 -17.99
N CYS A 40 -8.14 14.02 -17.16
CA CYS A 40 -9.21 13.65 -16.22
C CYS A 40 -9.34 14.62 -15.03
N GLY A 41 -8.36 15.52 -14.84
CA GLY A 41 -8.33 16.50 -13.75
C GLY A 41 -8.11 15.90 -12.36
N GLN A 42 -7.90 14.59 -12.25
CA GLN A 42 -7.82 13.84 -11.00
C GLN A 42 -6.52 13.03 -10.86
N GLY A 43 -5.54 13.26 -11.74
CA GLY A 43 -4.28 12.49 -11.76
C GLY A 43 -3.53 12.45 -10.43
N GLY A 44 -3.60 13.52 -9.62
CA GLY A 44 -3.00 13.54 -8.27
C GLY A 44 -3.67 12.58 -7.28
N LEU A 45 -5.00 12.47 -7.33
CA LEU A 45 -5.75 11.51 -6.51
C LEU A 45 -5.48 10.08 -6.98
N VAL A 46 -5.49 9.83 -8.28
CA VAL A 46 -5.13 8.53 -8.88
C VAL A 46 -3.73 8.10 -8.45
N LEU A 47 -2.74 9.00 -8.55
CA LEU A 47 -1.38 8.71 -8.13
C LEU A 47 -1.28 8.44 -6.62
N SER A 48 -2.05 9.15 -5.80
CA SER A 48 -2.08 8.93 -4.35
C SER A 48 -2.63 7.55 -3.98
N ILE A 49 -3.62 7.05 -4.73
CA ILE A 49 -4.14 5.68 -4.58
C ILE A 49 -3.09 4.66 -5.06
N LEU A 50 -2.44 4.92 -6.20
CA LEU A 50 -1.46 4.02 -6.81
C LEU A 50 -0.13 3.93 -6.03
N ILE A 51 0.26 4.99 -5.33
CA ILE A 51 1.53 5.05 -4.60
C ILE A 51 1.52 4.22 -3.31
N ASP A 52 0.34 3.84 -2.79
CA ASP A 52 0.11 3.19 -1.48
C ASP A 52 1.36 2.81 -0.66
N ILE A 53 1.87 3.89 -0.06
CA ILE A 53 2.59 4.15 1.18
C ILE A 53 2.96 2.98 2.12
N GLY A 54 2.18 1.91 2.24
CA GLY A 54 2.52 0.79 3.13
C GLY A 54 3.82 0.08 2.73
N SER A 55 4.07 -0.02 1.42
CA SER A 55 5.30 -0.63 0.90
C SER A 55 6.48 0.34 0.91
N PHE A 56 6.23 1.63 0.74
CA PHE A 56 7.26 2.67 0.88
C PHE A 56 7.76 2.76 2.34
N TRP A 57 6.86 2.68 3.33
CA TRP A 57 7.16 2.63 4.77
C TRP A 57 7.96 1.39 5.19
N THR A 58 7.58 0.21 4.69
CA THR A 58 8.29 -1.06 4.97
C THR A 58 9.73 -1.04 4.44
N TYR A 59 9.94 -0.38 3.30
CA TYR A 59 11.24 -0.25 2.66
C TYR A 59 12.16 0.75 3.37
N GLU A 60 11.63 1.90 3.82
CA GLU A 60 12.40 2.92 4.56
C GLU A 60 12.81 2.48 5.97
N ASN A 61 11.99 1.67 6.67
CA ASN A 61 12.22 1.29 8.08
C ASN A 61 12.90 -0.08 8.30
N ARG A 62 13.48 -0.68 7.26
CA ARG A 62 13.94 -2.08 7.23
C ARG A 62 14.98 -2.49 8.27
N GLU A 63 15.76 -1.54 8.81
CA GLU A 63 16.82 -1.81 9.80
C GLU A 63 16.30 -1.82 11.26
N SER A 64 15.16 -1.16 11.52
CA SER A 64 14.55 -1.09 12.85
C SER A 64 13.78 -2.35 13.27
N LEU A 65 13.50 -3.24 12.30
CA LEU A 65 12.66 -4.43 12.45
C LEU A 65 13.43 -5.72 12.73
N ILE A 66 14.77 -5.67 12.94
CA ILE A 66 15.58 -6.83 13.34
C ILE A 66 15.61 -6.87 14.88
N PRO A 67 14.89 -7.80 15.55
CA PRO A 67 14.97 -7.94 17.00
C PRO A 67 16.31 -8.59 17.34
N GLN A 68 17.16 -7.87 18.08
CA GLN A 68 18.39 -8.41 18.66
C GLN A 68 18.05 -9.36 19.81
N THR A 69 17.66 -10.61 19.53
CA THR A 69 17.50 -11.63 20.57
C THR A 69 18.82 -12.37 20.78
N SER A 70 19.73 -11.74 21.52
CA SER A 70 20.85 -12.42 22.17
C SER A 70 20.47 -12.72 23.61
N THR A 71 20.00 -13.93 23.89
CA THR A 71 20.03 -14.49 25.25
C THR A 71 20.26 -16.00 25.13
N LYS A 72 21.53 -16.38 25.05
CA LYS A 72 21.99 -17.64 25.60
C LYS A 72 22.25 -17.32 27.07
N ASP A 73 21.37 -17.75 27.97
CA ASP A 73 21.65 -17.73 29.40
C ASP A 73 21.67 -19.17 29.91
N ASP A 74 22.70 -19.44 30.69
CA ASP A 74 23.29 -20.73 30.99
C ASP A 74 22.51 -21.48 32.07
N SER A 75 21.83 -22.56 31.69
CA SER A 75 21.41 -23.56 32.68
C SER A 75 22.60 -24.46 33.02
N ILE A 76 23.36 -24.01 34.01
CA ILE A 76 24.35 -24.76 34.80
C ILE A 76 23.82 -26.16 35.17
N HIS A 77 24.54 -27.18 34.70
CA HIS A 77 24.51 -28.51 35.30
C HIS A 77 25.22 -28.47 36.66
N VAL A 78 24.48 -28.69 37.74
CA VAL A 78 25.01 -29.33 38.96
C VAL A 78 23.94 -30.20 39.59
#